data_AF-A0A954UUV4-F1
#
_entry.id   AF-A0A954UUV4-F1
#
_cell.length_a   1.000
_cell.length_b   1.000
_cell.length_c   1.000
_cell.angle_alpha   90.00
_cell.angle_beta   90.00
_cell.angle_gamma   90.00
#
_symmetry.space_group_name_H-M   'P 1'
#
loop_
_entity.id
_entity.type
_entity.pdbx_description
1 polymer ?
#
loop_
_entity_poly.entity_id
_entity_poly.type
_entity_poly.pdbx_seq_one_letter_code
_entity_poly.pdbx_strand_id
1 'polypeptide(L)'
;MLSRFALLCAVCLCFAHSLLAVEVAPIFSDHMVLQREAPVSIWGQAAAGATVTIEFAGQTTTGKADANGTWKISLQPLPASVESRELSVRAENDPEQVTFKDVLVGDVWVGSGQSNMAGTVSSYAARDETLDALLQKSYPSIRLARGLAGRANGPRWQVATPEAARAFSALLFPFGERLHRELNVPIGLIVGAVGGTPSGSWIPPQTFTDSQLCRESIAEFAKTYDHDAAEKRYREALKAWEAAVAAAKAAGEKPRGRQPAPPAKPGEMTRGGAIGGLYERHIGPAVGYRIRGVLWDQGEAGSGMLGVDQLTMMSELIRGWREQWGQGEFPFLFVQKPSGGGCAYAGDDAITRNASKFSPLPINPSFIGAPSLSRYLYVRLMQTQPHAWMVPCSDLGGTIHPLNKWGYGNRAAEVALSRVYRQKLQAYGPTYRGHKIDGDKVIVEFNEIGSGLVAAHSDKLQGFAIAGADGVWHWADATIQGDTVVLHSDKVAKPKHACYAFAQQIPWANLFNKEGKHALCFTTVAP
;
A
#
# COMPACT_ATOMS: atom_id res chain seq x y z
N MET A 1 -11.02 89.75 -13.29
CA MET A 1 -12.16 88.80 -13.22
C MET A 1 -11.89 87.71 -14.25
N LEU A 2 -11.31 86.58 -13.83
CA LEU A 2 -10.97 85.46 -14.70
C LEU A 2 -11.89 84.28 -14.36
N SER A 3 -12.49 83.73 -15.41
CA SER A 3 -13.63 82.81 -15.37
C SER A 3 -13.18 81.36 -15.25
N ARG A 4 -13.84 80.66 -14.31
CA ARG A 4 -14.15 79.23 -14.21
C ARG A 4 -13.59 78.29 -15.27
N PHE A 5 -12.73 77.35 -14.85
CA PHE A 5 -12.67 75.98 -15.34
C PHE A 5 -12.10 75.07 -14.23
N ALA A 6 -12.95 74.25 -13.63
CA ALA A 6 -12.53 73.13 -12.79
C ALA A 6 -13.31 71.89 -13.26
N LEU A 7 -12.65 71.12 -14.10
CA LEU A 7 -13.13 69.86 -14.66
C LEU A 7 -13.01 68.78 -13.58
N LEU A 8 -14.14 68.26 -13.10
CA LEU A 8 -14.19 67.10 -12.21
C LEU A 8 -13.91 65.84 -13.06
N CYS A 9 -12.67 65.33 -13.03
CA CYS A 9 -12.36 63.99 -13.53
C CYS A 9 -12.77 62.96 -12.47
N ALA A 10 -14.00 62.45 -12.56
CA ALA A 10 -14.40 61.23 -11.89
C ALA A 10 -13.74 60.04 -12.61
N VAL A 11 -12.58 59.61 -12.10
CA VAL A 11 -11.95 58.35 -12.51
C VAL A 11 -12.84 57.22 -11.99
N CYS A 12 -13.72 56.70 -12.84
CA CYS A 12 -14.29 55.38 -12.65
C CYS A 12 -13.15 54.36 -12.72
N LEU A 13 -12.63 53.95 -11.57
CA LEU A 13 -11.90 52.68 -11.45
C LEU A 13 -12.91 51.56 -11.72
N CYS A 14 -13.13 51.25 -13.01
CA CYS A 14 -13.64 49.95 -13.39
C CYS A 14 -12.58 48.94 -12.96
N PHE A 15 -12.77 48.33 -11.79
CA PHE A 15 -12.09 47.09 -11.45
C PHE A 15 -12.49 46.07 -12.51
N ALA A 16 -11.67 45.91 -13.54
CA ALA A 16 -11.68 44.75 -14.40
C ALA A 16 -11.38 43.55 -13.48
N HIS A 17 -12.43 42.96 -12.92
CA HIS A 17 -12.35 41.67 -12.26
C HIS A 17 -11.85 40.73 -13.35
N SER A 18 -10.63 40.22 -13.21
CA SER A 18 -10.17 39.16 -14.12
C SER A 18 -11.21 38.06 -14.05
N LEU A 19 -11.90 37.82 -15.17
CA LEU A 19 -12.78 36.66 -15.33
C LEU A 19 -11.85 35.45 -15.35
N LEU A 20 -11.52 34.96 -14.17
CA LEU A 20 -10.72 33.75 -14.01
C LEU A 20 -11.65 32.61 -14.40
N ALA A 21 -11.35 31.98 -15.54
CA ALA A 21 -12.12 30.85 -16.03
C ALA A 21 -12.19 29.76 -14.94
N VAL A 22 -13.31 29.05 -14.88
CA VAL A 22 -13.48 27.96 -13.94
C VAL A 22 -12.52 26.84 -14.28
N GLU A 23 -11.63 26.54 -13.34
CA GLU A 23 -10.71 25.43 -13.44
C GLU A 23 -11.15 24.34 -12.47
N VAL A 24 -11.06 23.09 -12.91
CA VAL A 24 -11.34 21.91 -12.07
C VAL A 24 -10.02 21.18 -11.83
N ALA A 25 -9.86 20.62 -10.63
CA ALA A 25 -8.63 19.95 -10.27
C ALA A 25 -8.22 18.85 -11.28
N PRO A 26 -6.93 18.71 -11.63
CA PRO A 26 -6.52 17.88 -12.77
C PRO A 26 -6.85 16.38 -12.66
N ILE A 27 -7.21 15.86 -11.48
CA ILE A 27 -7.65 14.47 -11.30
C ILE A 27 -8.99 14.20 -12.00
N PHE A 28 -9.84 15.22 -12.14
CA PHE A 28 -11.08 15.15 -12.90
C PHE A 28 -10.77 15.28 -14.39
N SER A 29 -11.16 14.27 -15.17
CA SER A 29 -11.04 14.25 -16.63
C SER A 29 -12.03 13.24 -17.19
N ASP A 30 -12.16 13.20 -18.52
CA ASP A 30 -12.98 12.21 -19.22
C ASP A 30 -12.64 10.78 -18.78
N HIS A 31 -13.62 9.89 -18.87
CA HIS A 31 -13.52 8.47 -18.49
C HIS A 31 -13.35 8.21 -16.98
N MET A 32 -13.55 9.20 -16.10
CA MET A 32 -13.37 8.97 -14.66
C MET A 32 -14.48 8.10 -14.03
N VAL A 33 -14.21 7.58 -12.83
CA VAL A 33 -15.21 6.89 -11.99
C VAL A 33 -15.38 7.67 -10.69
N LEU A 34 -16.58 8.16 -10.43
CA LEU A 34 -16.92 8.75 -9.13
C LEU A 34 -17.32 7.66 -8.13
N GLN A 35 -16.94 7.83 -6.86
CA GLN A 35 -17.24 6.85 -5.81
C GLN A 35 -18.74 6.78 -5.51
N ARG A 36 -19.30 5.57 -5.57
CA ARG A 36 -20.69 5.28 -5.17
C ARG A 36 -20.90 5.36 -3.67
N GLU A 37 -22.17 5.50 -3.26
CA GLU A 37 -22.66 5.33 -1.88
C GLU A 37 -22.03 6.28 -0.85
N ALA A 38 -21.38 7.34 -1.32
CA ALA A 38 -20.80 8.36 -0.47
C ALA A 38 -20.87 9.73 -1.17
N PRO A 39 -20.88 10.84 -0.41
CA PRO A 39 -20.75 12.15 -1.00
C PRO A 39 -19.41 12.27 -1.75
N VAL A 40 -19.47 12.85 -2.96
CA VAL A 40 -18.30 13.04 -3.82
C VAL A 40 -18.00 14.52 -3.93
N SER A 41 -16.83 14.94 -3.43
CA SER A 41 -16.38 16.31 -3.58
C SER A 41 -15.66 16.52 -4.91
N ILE A 42 -15.97 17.63 -5.56
CA ILE A 42 -15.29 18.16 -6.73
C ILE A 42 -14.78 19.55 -6.35
N TRP A 43 -13.58 19.90 -6.78
CA TRP A 43 -12.92 21.15 -6.38
C TRP A 43 -12.07 21.73 -7.50
N GLY A 44 -11.71 22.99 -7.35
CA GLY A 44 -11.00 23.74 -8.36
C GLY A 44 -10.76 25.20 -7.99
N GLN A 45 -10.55 26.03 -9.01
CA GLN A 45 -10.38 27.47 -8.90
C GLN A 45 -11.44 28.20 -9.73
N ALA A 46 -11.84 29.38 -9.30
CA ALA A 46 -12.69 30.31 -10.04
C ALA A 46 -12.43 31.74 -9.52
N ALA A 47 -13.06 32.74 -10.12
CA ALA A 47 -13.03 34.10 -9.58
C ALA A 47 -13.53 34.12 -8.12
N ALA A 48 -12.86 34.88 -7.25
CA ALA A 48 -13.21 34.94 -5.82
C ALA A 48 -14.68 35.38 -5.63
N GLY A 49 -15.42 34.64 -4.78
CA GLY A 49 -16.84 34.88 -4.53
C GLY A 49 -17.79 34.40 -5.62
N ALA A 50 -17.29 33.92 -6.77
CA ALA A 50 -18.13 33.42 -7.86
C ALA A 50 -18.93 32.19 -7.43
N THR A 51 -20.18 32.12 -7.88
CA THR A 51 -21.02 30.93 -7.71
C THR A 51 -20.63 29.89 -8.75
N VAL A 52 -20.17 28.72 -8.31
CA VAL A 52 -19.87 27.57 -9.16
C VAL A 52 -21.05 26.59 -9.07
N THR A 53 -21.48 26.06 -10.22
CA THR A 53 -22.55 25.06 -10.31
C THR A 53 -22.02 23.79 -10.95
N ILE A 54 -22.38 22.65 -10.38
CA ILE A 54 -22.09 21.31 -10.91
C ILE A 54 -23.39 20.61 -11.26
N GLU A 55 -23.43 20.00 -12.44
CA GLU A 55 -24.51 19.12 -12.86
C GLU A 55 -23.98 17.73 -13.19
N PHE A 56 -24.58 16.71 -12.55
CA PHE A 56 -24.25 15.31 -12.80
C PHE A 56 -25.36 14.38 -12.35
N ALA A 57 -25.72 13.41 -13.20
CA ALA A 57 -26.68 12.34 -12.86
C ALA A 57 -28.01 12.85 -12.24
N GLY A 58 -28.56 13.93 -12.81
CA GLY A 58 -29.80 14.56 -12.35
C GLY A 58 -29.66 15.44 -11.09
N GLN A 59 -28.45 15.56 -10.53
CA GLN A 59 -28.15 16.52 -9.47
C GLN A 59 -27.70 17.84 -10.07
N THR A 60 -28.18 18.95 -9.51
CA THR A 60 -27.63 20.30 -9.70
C THR A 60 -27.27 20.84 -8.33
N THR A 61 -26.00 21.19 -8.13
CA THR A 61 -25.52 21.62 -6.82
C THR A 61 -24.58 22.83 -6.98
N THR A 62 -24.62 23.76 -6.03
CA THR A 62 -23.89 25.04 -6.12
C THR A 62 -23.01 25.26 -4.91
N GLY A 63 -21.98 26.10 -5.08
CA GLY A 63 -21.10 26.57 -4.01
C GLY A 63 -20.39 27.84 -4.44
N LYS A 64 -19.72 28.50 -3.51
CA LYS A 64 -18.96 29.73 -3.80
C LYS A 64 -17.46 29.47 -3.70
N ALA A 65 -16.71 30.10 -4.61
CA ALA A 65 -15.27 30.24 -4.45
C ALA A 65 -14.96 31.17 -3.27
N ASP A 66 -13.98 30.79 -2.46
CA ASP A 66 -13.51 31.57 -1.33
C ASP A 66 -12.73 32.83 -1.77
N ALA A 67 -12.19 33.58 -0.81
CA ALA A 67 -11.41 34.79 -1.08
C ALA A 67 -10.13 34.53 -1.89
N ASN A 68 -9.64 33.28 -1.90
CA ASN A 68 -8.47 32.85 -2.68
C ASN A 68 -8.88 32.23 -4.03
N GLY A 69 -10.17 32.22 -4.38
CA GLY A 69 -10.69 31.61 -5.60
C GLY A 69 -10.91 30.10 -5.51
N THR A 70 -10.61 29.47 -4.36
CA THR A 70 -10.74 28.03 -4.21
C THR A 70 -12.19 27.65 -3.93
N TRP A 71 -12.71 26.64 -4.62
CA TRP A 71 -14.05 26.11 -4.37
C TRP A 71 -14.02 24.59 -4.20
N LYS A 72 -14.95 24.09 -3.39
CA LYS A 72 -15.21 22.65 -3.20
C LYS A 72 -16.70 22.43 -3.02
N ILE A 73 -17.26 21.57 -3.85
CA ILE A 73 -18.69 21.29 -3.93
C ILE A 73 -18.91 19.78 -3.83
N SER A 74 -19.92 19.34 -3.08
CA SER A 74 -20.20 17.92 -2.90
C SER A 74 -21.49 17.49 -3.57
N LEU A 75 -21.41 16.45 -4.39
CA LEU A 75 -22.55 15.69 -4.89
C LEU A 75 -23.06 14.75 -3.80
N GLN A 76 -24.38 14.56 -3.74
CA GLN A 76 -25.00 13.57 -2.86
C GLN A 76 -24.63 12.14 -3.29
N PRO A 77 -24.66 11.15 -2.37
CA PRO A 77 -24.37 9.75 -2.70
C PRO A 77 -25.13 9.25 -3.93
N LEU A 78 -24.41 8.59 -4.83
CA LEU A 78 -24.96 8.01 -6.05
C LEU A 78 -24.89 6.48 -6.02
N PRO A 79 -25.88 5.76 -6.57
CA PRO A 79 -25.78 4.32 -6.77
C PRO A 79 -24.74 4.01 -7.86
N ALA A 80 -24.21 2.78 -7.85
CA ALA A 80 -23.34 2.30 -8.93
C ALA A 80 -24.06 2.37 -10.29
N SER A 81 -23.34 2.75 -11.34
CA SER A 81 -23.89 2.88 -12.68
C SER A 81 -22.83 2.72 -13.76
N VAL A 82 -23.06 1.78 -14.67
CA VAL A 82 -22.28 1.59 -15.91
C VAL A 82 -22.70 2.56 -17.02
N GLU A 83 -23.81 3.28 -16.85
CA GLU A 83 -24.26 4.30 -17.80
C GLU A 83 -23.27 5.46 -17.84
N SER A 84 -22.77 5.73 -19.04
CA SER A 84 -21.90 6.84 -19.38
C SER A 84 -22.67 8.16 -19.30
N ARG A 85 -22.19 9.13 -18.52
CA ARG A 85 -22.84 10.43 -18.33
C ARG A 85 -21.84 11.58 -18.47
N GLU A 86 -22.35 12.75 -18.80
CA GLU A 86 -21.57 13.99 -18.78
C GLU A 86 -21.67 14.65 -17.40
N LEU A 87 -20.52 15.12 -16.89
CA LEU A 87 -20.45 15.99 -15.72
C LEU A 87 -20.06 17.39 -16.20
N SER A 88 -20.83 18.40 -15.80
CA SER A 88 -20.53 19.77 -16.19
C SER A 88 -20.30 20.68 -14.99
N VAL A 89 -19.37 21.62 -15.15
CA VAL A 89 -19.01 22.64 -14.16
C VAL A 89 -19.03 24.00 -14.85
N ARG A 90 -19.76 24.96 -14.27
CA ARG A 90 -19.83 26.34 -14.74
C ARG A 90 -19.62 27.31 -13.57
N ALA A 91 -18.98 28.44 -13.82
CA ALA A 91 -18.95 29.56 -12.89
C ALA A 91 -19.88 30.69 -13.37
N GLU A 92 -20.44 31.42 -12.43
CA GLU A 92 -21.22 32.62 -12.72
C GLU A 92 -20.35 33.65 -13.48
N ASN A 93 -20.91 34.24 -14.54
CA ASN A 93 -20.23 35.19 -15.43
C ASN A 93 -19.03 34.62 -16.22
N ASP A 94 -18.81 33.31 -16.18
CA ASP A 94 -17.87 32.63 -17.07
C ASP A 94 -18.63 32.09 -18.30
N PRO A 95 -18.31 32.54 -19.53
CA PRO A 95 -18.92 31.99 -20.73
C PRO A 95 -18.45 30.55 -21.02
N GLU A 96 -17.36 30.09 -20.40
CA GLU A 96 -16.82 28.75 -20.60
C GLU A 96 -17.39 27.75 -19.58
N GLN A 97 -17.72 26.55 -20.08
CA GLN A 97 -18.17 25.43 -19.28
C GLN A 97 -17.16 24.30 -19.40
N VAL A 98 -16.72 23.76 -18.26
CA VAL A 98 -15.91 22.55 -18.24
C VAL A 98 -16.85 21.35 -18.25
N THR A 99 -16.72 20.49 -19.27
CA THR A 99 -17.52 19.26 -19.41
C THR A 99 -16.61 18.05 -19.45
N PHE A 100 -16.89 17.06 -18.61
CA PHE A 100 -16.24 15.76 -18.61
C PHE A 100 -17.18 14.71 -19.19
N LYS A 101 -16.67 13.90 -20.11
CA LYS A 101 -17.42 12.86 -20.81
C LYS A 101 -17.09 11.49 -20.23
N ASP A 102 -18.00 10.54 -20.43
CA ASP A 102 -17.85 9.15 -19.99
C ASP A 102 -17.56 8.98 -18.49
N VAL A 103 -18.31 9.70 -17.66
CA VAL A 103 -18.21 9.61 -16.22
C VAL A 103 -19.09 8.45 -15.72
N LEU A 104 -18.48 7.48 -15.04
CA LEU A 104 -19.17 6.36 -14.40
C LEU A 104 -19.29 6.55 -12.89
N VAL A 105 -20.14 5.74 -12.24
CA VAL A 105 -20.25 5.70 -10.77
C VAL A 105 -19.97 4.29 -10.27
N GLY A 106 -18.98 4.13 -9.39
CA GLY A 106 -18.46 2.82 -9.00
C GLY A 106 -17.57 2.86 -7.76
N ASP A 107 -16.69 1.87 -7.59
CA ASP A 107 -15.72 1.86 -6.49
C ASP A 107 -14.35 2.35 -6.96
N VAL A 108 -13.75 3.27 -6.21
CA VAL A 108 -12.47 3.90 -6.55
C VAL A 108 -11.39 3.45 -5.57
N TRP A 109 -10.29 2.91 -6.10
CA TRP A 109 -9.18 2.39 -5.31
C TRP A 109 -7.87 3.06 -5.69
N VAL A 110 -7.05 3.38 -4.70
CA VAL A 110 -5.69 3.93 -4.89
C VAL A 110 -4.66 2.84 -4.65
N GLY A 111 -3.83 2.55 -5.65
CA GLY A 111 -2.63 1.74 -5.52
C GLY A 111 -1.39 2.60 -5.29
N SER A 112 -0.62 2.29 -4.24
CA SER A 112 0.62 3.02 -3.92
C SER A 112 1.69 2.12 -3.32
N GLY A 113 2.89 2.67 -3.14
CA GLY A 113 4.07 1.99 -2.63
C GLY A 113 5.23 2.01 -3.62
N GLN A 114 5.93 0.88 -3.73
CA GLN A 114 7.19 0.79 -4.49
C GLN A 114 7.08 -0.05 -5.77
N SER A 115 8.18 -0.67 -6.20
CA SER A 115 8.33 -1.30 -7.52
C SER A 115 7.36 -2.45 -7.79
N ASN A 116 6.86 -3.13 -6.76
CA ASN A 116 5.89 -4.20 -6.94
C ASN A 116 4.48 -3.66 -7.27
N MET A 117 4.12 -2.48 -6.77
CA MET A 117 2.96 -1.72 -7.23
C MET A 117 3.22 -1.00 -8.56
N ALA A 118 4.39 -0.38 -8.72
CA ALA A 118 4.72 0.43 -9.90
C ALA A 118 4.99 -0.40 -11.18
N GLY A 119 5.32 -1.68 -11.02
CA GLY A 119 5.60 -2.59 -12.11
C GLY A 119 4.43 -2.70 -13.08
N THR A 120 4.69 -2.53 -14.38
CA THR A 120 3.64 -2.45 -15.39
C THR A 120 3.21 -3.81 -15.91
N VAL A 121 1.97 -3.95 -16.41
CA VAL A 121 1.51 -5.19 -17.04
C VAL A 121 2.47 -5.65 -18.15
N SER A 122 2.94 -4.73 -18.99
CA SER A 122 3.94 -5.02 -20.05
C SER A 122 5.24 -5.63 -19.52
N SER A 123 5.63 -5.30 -18.29
CA SER A 123 6.86 -5.83 -17.69
C SER A 123 6.69 -7.26 -17.19
N TYR A 124 5.46 -7.72 -16.92
CA TYR A 124 5.20 -9.00 -16.25
C TYR A 124 4.40 -10.01 -17.07
N ALA A 125 3.50 -9.56 -17.96
CA ALA A 125 2.57 -10.43 -18.70
C ALA A 125 3.24 -11.63 -19.38
N ALA A 126 4.37 -11.43 -20.07
CA ALA A 126 5.09 -12.51 -20.74
C ALA A 126 5.61 -13.65 -19.82
N ARG A 127 5.59 -13.44 -18.49
CA ARG A 127 6.03 -14.39 -17.46
C ARG A 127 4.92 -14.73 -16.45
N ASP A 128 3.70 -14.30 -16.73
CA ASP A 128 2.50 -14.52 -15.93
C ASP A 128 1.34 -14.76 -16.91
N GLU A 129 1.13 -16.03 -17.27
CA GLU A 129 0.14 -16.44 -18.29
C GLU A 129 -1.28 -15.94 -18.00
N THR A 130 -1.66 -15.80 -16.72
CA THR A 130 -3.01 -15.33 -16.36
C THR A 130 -3.10 -13.82 -16.52
N LEU A 131 -2.03 -13.09 -16.20
CA LEU A 131 -1.94 -11.67 -16.49
C LEU A 131 -1.93 -11.40 -18.01
N ASP A 132 -1.24 -12.23 -18.79
CA ASP A 132 -1.25 -12.11 -20.25
C ASP A 132 -2.63 -12.36 -20.84
N ALA A 133 -3.33 -13.42 -20.42
CA ALA A 133 -4.70 -13.69 -20.83
C ALA A 133 -5.67 -12.57 -20.43
N LEU A 134 -5.46 -11.96 -19.25
CA LEU A 134 -6.24 -10.81 -18.78
C LEU A 134 -6.04 -9.59 -19.70
N LEU A 135 -4.81 -9.35 -20.16
CA LEU A 135 -4.42 -8.23 -21.02
C LEU A 135 -5.06 -8.29 -22.41
N GLN A 136 -5.44 -9.48 -22.91
CA GLN A 136 -6.04 -9.63 -24.24
C GLN A 136 -7.48 -9.12 -24.35
N LYS A 137 -8.07 -8.60 -23.27
CA LYS A 137 -9.46 -8.16 -23.21
C LYS A 137 -9.58 -6.67 -22.89
N SER A 138 -10.67 -6.06 -23.36
CA SER A 138 -11.08 -4.73 -22.93
C SER A 138 -12.10 -4.83 -21.80
N TYR A 139 -12.02 -3.93 -20.83
CA TYR A 139 -12.95 -3.84 -19.70
C TYR A 139 -13.58 -2.43 -19.66
N PRO A 140 -14.69 -2.21 -20.39
CA PRO A 140 -15.33 -0.90 -20.51
C PRO A 140 -15.94 -0.33 -19.22
N SER A 141 -15.90 -1.04 -18.10
CA SER A 141 -16.29 -0.53 -16.78
C SER A 141 -15.12 -0.42 -15.79
N ILE A 142 -13.89 -0.67 -16.24
CA ILE A 142 -12.68 -0.41 -15.47
C ILE A 142 -11.97 0.82 -16.05
N ARG A 143 -11.55 1.72 -15.18
CA ARG A 143 -10.89 2.98 -15.54
C ARG A 143 -9.57 3.12 -14.82
N LEU A 144 -8.54 3.50 -15.56
CA LEU A 144 -7.15 3.48 -15.13
C LEU A 144 -6.62 4.91 -15.09
N ALA A 145 -6.30 5.40 -13.90
CA ALA A 145 -5.72 6.71 -13.66
C ALA A 145 -4.25 6.62 -13.25
N ARG A 146 -3.40 7.37 -13.93
CA ARG A 146 -1.95 7.43 -13.65
C ARG A 146 -1.39 8.85 -13.81
N GLY A 147 -0.12 9.00 -13.46
CA GLY A 147 0.63 10.21 -13.77
C GLY A 147 0.18 11.44 -12.99
N LEU A 148 -0.29 11.25 -11.75
CA LEU A 148 -0.78 12.33 -10.89
C LEU A 148 0.20 13.50 -10.72
N ALA A 149 1.50 13.23 -10.82
CA ALA A 149 2.54 14.24 -10.76
C ALA A 149 2.60 15.09 -12.06
N GLY A 150 2.61 16.42 -11.90
CA GLY A 150 2.81 17.37 -12.99
C GLY A 150 1.58 17.61 -13.87
N ARG A 151 1.76 18.44 -14.92
CA ARG A 151 0.71 18.65 -15.95
C ARG A 151 0.62 17.41 -16.84
N ALA A 152 -0.57 16.86 -17.00
CA ALA A 152 -0.82 15.78 -17.95
C ALA A 152 -1.04 16.35 -19.35
N ASN A 153 -0.48 15.71 -20.37
CA ASN A 153 -0.89 15.92 -21.76
C ASN A 153 -2.00 14.90 -22.07
N GLY A 154 -3.26 15.30 -21.94
CA GLY A 154 -4.44 14.44 -22.16
C GLY A 154 -5.15 13.97 -20.87
N PRO A 155 -6.23 13.17 -21.01
CA PRO A 155 -7.05 12.72 -19.88
C PRO A 155 -6.25 11.81 -18.95
N ARG A 156 -6.44 11.98 -17.64
CA ARG A 156 -5.75 11.17 -16.63
C ARG A 156 -6.34 9.78 -16.51
N TRP A 157 -7.64 9.66 -16.74
CA TRP A 157 -8.36 8.38 -16.74
C TRP A 157 -8.42 7.82 -18.16
N GLN A 158 -8.25 6.51 -18.27
CA GLN A 158 -8.37 5.78 -19.52
C GLN A 158 -9.24 4.55 -19.32
N VAL A 159 -10.02 4.20 -20.34
CA VAL A 159 -10.70 2.89 -20.41
C VAL A 159 -9.65 1.78 -20.37
N ALA A 160 -9.89 0.71 -19.62
CA ALA A 160 -8.99 -0.44 -19.56
C ALA A 160 -9.06 -1.28 -20.85
N THR A 161 -8.46 -0.79 -21.93
CA THR A 161 -8.17 -1.56 -23.15
C THR A 161 -6.83 -2.29 -23.02
N PRO A 162 -6.54 -3.29 -23.88
CA PRO A 162 -5.21 -3.91 -23.93
C PRO A 162 -4.07 -2.89 -24.01
N GLU A 163 -4.23 -1.83 -24.80
CA GLU A 163 -3.23 -0.76 -24.97
C GLU A 163 -3.00 0.02 -23.68
N ALA A 164 -4.07 0.48 -23.03
CA ALA A 164 -3.98 1.25 -21.80
C ALA A 164 -3.45 0.40 -20.63
N ALA A 165 -3.93 -0.84 -20.52
CA ALA A 165 -3.56 -1.76 -19.45
C ALA A 165 -2.07 -2.14 -19.49
N ARG A 166 -1.43 -2.24 -20.68
CA ARG A 166 0.02 -2.52 -20.81
C ARG A 166 0.88 -1.62 -19.92
N ALA A 167 0.52 -0.34 -19.82
CA ALA A 167 1.28 0.65 -19.09
C ALA A 167 0.85 0.79 -17.62
N PHE A 168 -0.23 0.13 -17.19
CA PHE A 168 -0.78 0.20 -15.85
C PHE A 168 -0.16 -0.83 -14.90
N SER A 169 -0.40 -0.71 -13.59
CA SER A 169 0.14 -1.61 -12.58
C SER A 169 -0.29 -3.06 -12.81
N ALA A 170 0.68 -3.97 -12.86
CA ALA A 170 0.49 -5.41 -12.99
C ALA A 170 -0.19 -6.07 -11.79
N LEU A 171 -0.19 -5.40 -10.63
CA LEU A 171 -0.84 -5.88 -9.41
C LEU A 171 -2.21 -5.23 -9.23
N LEU A 172 -2.32 -3.91 -9.41
CA LEU A 172 -3.58 -3.19 -9.20
C LEU A 172 -4.62 -3.53 -10.27
N PHE A 173 -4.20 -3.78 -11.52
CA PHE A 173 -5.12 -4.15 -12.60
C PHE A 173 -5.92 -5.44 -12.31
N PRO A 174 -5.27 -6.60 -12.03
CA PRO A 174 -6.00 -7.83 -11.68
C PRO A 174 -6.78 -7.71 -10.36
N PHE A 175 -6.33 -6.87 -9.42
CA PHE A 175 -7.13 -6.53 -8.24
C PHE A 175 -8.47 -5.89 -8.62
N GLY A 176 -8.43 -4.84 -9.44
CA GLY A 176 -9.65 -4.15 -9.88
C GLY A 176 -10.52 -5.00 -10.80
N GLU A 177 -9.93 -5.83 -11.66
CA GLU A 177 -10.71 -6.75 -12.48
C GLU A 177 -11.45 -7.79 -11.64
N ARG A 178 -10.80 -8.41 -10.66
CA ARG A 178 -11.50 -9.34 -9.76
C ARG A 178 -12.63 -8.63 -9.00
N LEU A 179 -12.41 -7.42 -8.49
CA LEU A 179 -13.49 -6.67 -7.85
C LEU A 179 -14.66 -6.40 -8.81
N HIS A 180 -14.38 -5.97 -10.03
CA HIS A 180 -15.42 -5.73 -11.04
C HIS A 180 -16.21 -7.01 -11.34
N ARG A 181 -15.52 -8.13 -11.57
CA ARG A 181 -16.12 -9.43 -11.88
C ARG A 181 -17.06 -9.92 -10.76
N GLU A 182 -16.63 -9.80 -9.50
CA GLU A 182 -17.37 -10.35 -8.36
C GLU A 182 -18.47 -9.42 -7.82
N LEU A 183 -18.37 -8.12 -8.08
CA LEU A 183 -19.33 -7.12 -7.58
C LEU A 183 -20.26 -6.58 -8.67
N ASN A 184 -19.91 -6.74 -9.95
CA ASN A 184 -20.61 -6.16 -11.09
C ASN A 184 -20.79 -4.63 -10.98
N VAL A 185 -19.76 -3.93 -10.51
CA VAL A 185 -19.74 -2.46 -10.38
C VAL A 185 -18.56 -1.88 -11.17
N PRO A 186 -18.68 -0.66 -11.73
CA PRO A 186 -17.51 0.01 -12.31
C PRO A 186 -16.38 0.17 -11.28
N ILE A 187 -15.13 0.06 -11.73
CA ILE A 187 -13.95 0.19 -10.88
C ILE A 187 -13.03 1.27 -11.42
N GLY A 188 -12.77 2.28 -10.60
CA GLY A 188 -11.72 3.27 -10.85
C GLY A 188 -10.44 2.89 -10.11
N LEU A 189 -9.31 2.81 -10.81
CA LEU A 189 -8.01 2.51 -10.23
C LEU A 189 -7.07 3.68 -10.44
N ILE A 190 -6.61 4.29 -9.35
CA ILE A 190 -5.61 5.36 -9.35
C ILE A 190 -4.28 4.74 -8.93
N VAL A 191 -3.18 4.98 -9.67
CA VAL A 191 -1.85 4.51 -9.26
C VAL A 191 -0.85 5.64 -9.09
N GLY A 192 -0.20 5.65 -7.92
CA GLY A 192 0.93 6.52 -7.58
C GLY A 192 1.98 5.73 -6.80
N ALA A 193 2.96 5.17 -7.49
CA ALA A 193 3.99 4.30 -6.90
C ALA A 193 5.36 4.52 -7.58
N VAL A 194 6.44 4.35 -6.81
CA VAL A 194 7.82 4.62 -7.28
C VAL A 194 8.79 3.55 -6.76
N GLY A 195 9.51 2.91 -7.68
CA GLY A 195 10.42 1.80 -7.37
C GLY A 195 11.53 2.13 -6.36
N GLY A 196 11.82 1.19 -5.46
CA GLY A 196 12.95 1.28 -4.52
C GLY A 196 12.81 2.29 -3.38
N THR A 197 11.58 2.73 -3.10
CA THR A 197 11.28 3.80 -2.13
C THR A 197 10.82 3.25 -0.78
N PRO A 198 11.28 3.85 0.33
CA PRO A 198 10.86 3.47 1.67
C PRO A 198 9.50 4.10 2.05
N SER A 199 8.81 3.59 3.07
CA SER A 199 7.51 4.15 3.52
C SER A 199 7.61 5.58 4.06
N GLY A 200 8.76 5.99 4.62
CA GLY A 200 9.01 7.39 5.03
C GLY A 200 8.91 8.41 3.89
N SER A 201 9.05 8.00 2.63
CA SER A 201 8.81 8.89 1.48
C SER A 201 7.32 9.14 1.20
N TRP A 202 6.43 8.39 1.86
CA TRP A 202 5.00 8.33 1.57
C TRP A 202 4.09 8.71 2.76
N ILE A 203 4.65 8.96 3.93
CA ILE A 203 3.92 9.59 5.04
C ILE A 203 3.72 11.08 4.73
N PRO A 204 2.55 11.71 4.99
CA PRO A 204 2.45 13.16 4.88
C PRO A 204 3.48 13.83 5.79
N PRO A 205 4.25 14.83 5.32
CA PRO A 205 5.36 15.39 6.11
C PRO A 205 4.92 15.90 7.49
N GLN A 206 3.78 16.58 7.54
CA GLN A 206 3.22 17.12 8.78
C GLN A 206 2.84 15.99 9.77
N THR A 207 2.28 14.89 9.28
CA THR A 207 1.96 13.72 10.10
C THR A 207 3.20 13.16 10.79
N PHE A 208 4.34 13.08 10.08
CA PHE A 208 5.59 12.62 10.69
C PHE A 208 6.08 13.61 11.77
N THR A 209 6.10 14.90 11.46
CA THR A 209 6.53 15.97 12.39
C THR A 209 5.71 15.95 13.69
N ASP A 210 4.39 15.79 13.57
CA ASP A 210 3.47 15.87 14.70
C ASP A 210 3.38 14.55 15.49
N SER A 211 3.88 13.45 14.93
CA SER A 211 3.79 12.11 15.52
C SER A 211 4.54 11.97 16.84
N GLN A 212 3.80 11.71 17.92
CA GLN A 212 4.39 11.33 19.21
C GLN A 212 5.08 9.96 19.12
N LEU A 213 4.47 8.99 18.43
CA LEU A 213 5.03 7.64 18.29
C LEU A 213 6.38 7.65 17.57
N CYS A 214 6.51 8.42 16.47
CA CYS A 214 7.80 8.56 15.80
C CYS A 214 8.84 9.23 16.71
N ARG A 215 8.47 10.30 17.43
CA ARG A 215 9.40 10.98 18.36
C ARG A 215 9.89 10.05 19.47
N GLU A 216 9.00 9.25 20.07
CA GLU A 216 9.36 8.28 21.10
C GLU A 216 10.27 7.18 20.55
N SER A 217 9.96 6.64 19.38
CA SER A 217 10.80 5.64 18.70
C SER A 217 12.21 6.18 18.41
N ILE A 218 12.31 7.42 17.91
CA ILE A 218 13.58 8.09 17.64
C ILE A 218 14.37 8.29 18.92
N ALA A 219 13.72 8.78 19.99
CA ALA A 219 14.37 9.02 21.28
C ALA A 219 14.88 7.73 21.91
N GLU A 220 14.14 6.63 21.82
CA GLU A 220 14.59 5.32 22.32
C GLU A 220 15.80 4.81 21.53
N PHE A 221 15.73 4.85 20.20
CA PHE A 221 16.83 4.43 19.34
C PHE A 221 18.11 5.25 19.59
N ALA A 222 17.97 6.56 19.78
CA ALA A 222 19.10 7.47 20.01
C ALA A 222 19.92 7.13 21.26
N LYS A 223 19.34 6.46 22.26
CA LYS A 223 20.07 6.03 23.48
C LYS A 223 21.20 5.05 23.20
N THR A 224 21.10 4.29 22.11
CA THR A 224 22.06 3.22 21.77
C THR A 224 22.80 3.47 20.46
N TYR A 225 22.45 4.53 19.73
CA TYR A 225 23.03 4.84 18.43
C TYR A 225 24.35 5.61 18.56
N ASP A 226 25.45 4.97 18.18
CA ASP A 226 26.78 5.58 18.11
C ASP A 226 27.04 6.17 16.72
N HIS A 227 26.73 7.46 16.57
CA HIS A 227 26.94 8.20 15.32
C HIS A 227 28.43 8.37 15.01
N ASP A 228 29.30 8.51 16.00
CA ASP A 228 30.73 8.71 15.78
C ASP A 228 31.39 7.44 15.24
N ALA A 229 30.98 6.27 15.75
CA ALA A 229 31.37 4.99 15.17
C ALA A 229 30.83 4.80 13.74
N ALA A 230 29.59 5.24 13.45
CA ALA A 230 29.03 5.20 12.11
C ALA A 230 29.82 6.10 11.14
N GLU A 231 30.17 7.31 11.57
CA GLU A 231 30.98 8.27 10.80
C GLU A 231 32.39 7.73 10.54
N LYS A 232 33.02 7.11 11.54
CA LYS A 232 34.32 6.44 11.37
C LYS A 232 34.25 5.35 10.28
N ARG A 233 33.25 4.47 10.36
CA ARG A 233 33.03 3.41 9.35
C ARG A 233 32.79 3.99 7.96
N TYR A 234 32.03 5.07 7.86
CA TYR A 234 31.78 5.78 6.59
C TYR A 234 33.08 6.31 5.99
N ARG A 235 33.92 6.99 6.76
CA ARG A 235 35.21 7.52 6.28
C ARG A 235 36.15 6.42 5.80
N GLU A 236 36.21 5.30 6.51
CA GLU A 236 36.98 4.12 6.11
C GLU A 236 36.45 3.53 4.78
N ALA A 237 35.13 3.37 4.66
CA ALA A 237 34.49 2.86 3.46
C ALA A 237 34.66 3.82 2.25
N LEU A 238 34.55 5.13 2.46
CA LEU A 238 34.74 6.14 1.43
C LEU A 238 36.17 6.09 0.90
N LYS A 239 37.17 6.07 1.78
CA LYS A 239 38.58 5.94 1.39
C LYS A 239 38.84 4.67 0.58
N ALA A 240 38.27 3.54 1.00
CA ALA A 240 38.40 2.27 0.28
C ALA A 240 37.73 2.32 -1.10
N TRP A 241 36.55 2.93 -1.20
CA TRP A 241 35.85 3.11 -2.47
C TRP A 241 36.62 4.03 -3.42
N GLU A 242 37.15 5.16 -2.93
CA GLU A 242 37.98 6.08 -3.72
C GLU A 242 39.23 5.38 -4.28
N ALA A 243 39.90 4.57 -3.46
CA ALA A 243 41.04 3.76 -3.91
C ALA A 243 40.65 2.75 -5.00
N ALA A 244 39.50 2.06 -4.83
CA ALA A 244 38.99 1.12 -5.83
C ALA A 244 38.60 1.81 -7.15
N VAL A 245 38.00 3.00 -7.09
CA VAL A 245 37.67 3.83 -8.26
C VAL A 245 38.94 4.26 -8.99
N ALA A 246 39.97 4.70 -8.25
CA ALA A 246 41.25 5.09 -8.82
C ALA A 246 41.95 3.92 -9.51
N ALA A 247 41.99 2.75 -8.87
CA ALA A 247 42.57 1.52 -9.43
C ALA A 247 41.83 1.07 -10.70
N ALA A 248 40.49 1.08 -10.70
CA ALA A 248 39.69 0.73 -11.87
C ALA A 248 39.99 1.68 -13.05
N LYS A 249 40.03 2.99 -12.79
CA LYS A 249 40.39 3.99 -13.82
C LYS A 249 41.80 3.76 -14.38
N ALA A 250 42.78 3.46 -13.52
CA ALA A 250 44.15 3.17 -13.94
C ALA A 250 44.25 1.89 -14.81
N ALA A 251 43.39 0.90 -14.54
CA ALA A 251 43.28 -0.33 -15.33
C ALA A 251 42.43 -0.18 -16.62
N GLY A 252 41.90 1.00 -16.92
CA GLY A 252 40.97 1.20 -18.04
C GLY A 252 39.58 0.57 -17.83
N GLU A 253 39.23 0.23 -16.58
CA GLU A 253 37.98 -0.39 -16.20
C GLU A 253 36.95 0.62 -15.69
N LYS A 254 35.67 0.26 -15.76
CA LYS A 254 34.59 1.04 -15.13
C LYS A 254 34.56 0.79 -13.62
N PRO A 255 34.60 1.84 -12.78
CA PRO A 255 34.44 1.69 -11.33
C PRO A 255 33.14 0.95 -10.99
N ARG A 256 33.23 -0.02 -10.07
CA ARG A 256 32.09 -0.81 -9.60
C ARG A 256 31.62 -0.30 -8.24
N GLY A 257 30.33 -0.47 -7.97
CA GLY A 257 29.72 -0.09 -6.69
C GLY A 257 29.33 1.39 -6.60
N ARG A 258 28.43 1.68 -5.67
CA ARG A 258 27.98 3.06 -5.39
C ARG A 258 28.92 3.70 -4.38
N GLN A 259 29.09 5.02 -4.49
CA GLN A 259 29.75 5.80 -3.46
C GLN A 259 29.03 5.59 -2.12
N PRO A 260 29.74 5.31 -1.02
CA PRO A 260 29.15 5.28 0.31
C PRO A 260 28.42 6.60 0.61
N ALA A 261 27.27 6.52 1.27
CA ALA A 261 26.56 7.69 1.76
C ALA A 261 27.01 8.03 3.19
N PRO A 262 27.06 9.31 3.58
CA PRO A 262 27.30 9.69 4.97
C PRO A 262 26.21 9.09 5.88
N PRO A 263 26.53 8.76 7.13
CA PRO A 263 25.55 8.21 8.06
C PRO A 263 24.46 9.24 8.37
N ALA A 264 23.22 8.79 8.45
CA ALA A 264 22.10 9.59 8.91
C ALA A 264 22.11 9.70 10.45
N LYS A 265 21.45 10.74 10.97
CA LYS A 265 21.12 10.85 12.41
C LYS A 265 19.75 10.23 12.70
N PRO A 266 19.47 9.83 13.96
CA PRO A 266 18.13 9.39 14.34
C PRO A 266 17.08 10.43 13.94
N GLY A 267 16.00 9.99 13.28
CA GLY A 267 14.96 10.86 12.72
C GLY A 267 15.22 11.39 11.31
N GLU A 268 16.34 11.03 10.68
CA GLU A 268 16.64 11.38 9.29
C GLU A 268 16.39 10.21 8.33
N MET A 269 16.07 10.56 7.08
CA MET A 269 15.93 9.59 6.00
C MET A 269 17.30 9.01 5.62
N THR A 270 17.40 7.68 5.64
CA THR A 270 18.57 6.92 5.16
C THR A 270 18.57 6.70 3.65
N ARG A 271 17.40 6.87 3.00
CA ARG A 271 17.19 6.73 1.56
C ARG A 271 15.84 7.33 1.18
N GLY A 272 15.56 7.50 -0.12
CA GLY A 272 14.20 7.86 -0.58
C GLY A 272 13.89 9.36 -0.62
N GLY A 273 14.89 10.23 -0.39
CA GLY A 273 14.74 11.68 -0.50
C GLY A 273 14.10 12.30 0.75
N ALA A 274 13.33 13.37 0.56
CA ALA A 274 12.64 14.06 1.64
C ALA A 274 11.50 13.19 2.22
N ILE A 275 11.26 13.35 3.53
CA ILE A 275 10.12 12.76 4.22
C ILE A 275 8.84 13.21 3.51
N GLY A 276 8.00 12.26 3.11
CA GLY A 276 6.74 12.54 2.43
C GLY A 276 6.82 13.16 1.04
N GLY A 277 8.01 13.38 0.48
CA GLY A 277 8.15 14.04 -0.83
C GLY A 277 7.48 13.28 -1.98
N LEU A 278 7.37 11.95 -1.89
CA LEU A 278 6.64 11.15 -2.89
C LEU A 278 5.14 11.12 -2.63
N TYR A 279 4.71 11.20 -1.37
CA TYR A 279 3.30 11.42 -1.04
C TYR A 279 2.79 12.70 -1.69
N GLU A 280 3.44 13.83 -1.42
CA GLU A 280 3.01 15.14 -1.96
C GLU A 280 2.95 15.13 -3.49
N ARG A 281 3.94 14.50 -4.13
CA ARG A 281 4.06 14.49 -5.59
C ARG A 281 3.11 13.52 -6.27
N HIS A 282 2.93 12.32 -5.73
CA HIS A 282 2.26 11.22 -6.44
C HIS A 282 0.90 10.85 -5.86
N ILE A 283 0.55 11.37 -4.68
CA ILE A 283 -0.69 11.06 -3.96
C ILE A 283 -1.47 12.34 -3.66
N GLY A 284 -0.78 13.40 -3.21
CA GLY A 284 -1.31 14.74 -2.95
C GLY A 284 -2.34 15.23 -3.98
N PRO A 285 -2.07 15.12 -5.30
CA PRO A 285 -3.01 15.60 -6.33
C PRO A 285 -4.36 14.86 -6.40
N ALA A 286 -4.47 13.67 -5.78
CA ALA A 286 -5.71 12.91 -5.69
C ALA A 286 -6.37 13.00 -4.30
N VAL A 287 -5.73 13.66 -3.32
CA VAL A 287 -6.30 13.85 -1.99
C VAL A 287 -7.60 14.65 -2.11
N GLY A 288 -8.65 14.19 -1.43
CA GLY A 288 -10.00 14.75 -1.52
C GLY A 288 -10.88 14.09 -2.59
N TYR A 289 -10.31 13.32 -3.52
CA TYR A 289 -11.09 12.45 -4.39
C TYR A 289 -11.66 11.34 -3.53
N ARG A 290 -12.99 11.17 -3.53
CA ARG A 290 -13.63 10.15 -2.69
C ARG A 290 -13.18 8.76 -3.16
N ILE A 291 -12.67 7.95 -2.23
CA ILE A 291 -12.20 6.59 -2.53
C ILE A 291 -12.90 5.55 -1.66
N ARG A 292 -12.99 4.31 -2.16
CA ARG A 292 -13.36 3.14 -1.36
C ARG A 292 -12.21 2.70 -0.46
N GLY A 293 -10.96 2.78 -0.92
CA GLY A 293 -9.80 2.38 -0.14
C GLY A 293 -8.47 2.46 -0.86
N VAL A 294 -7.42 2.03 -0.15
CA VAL A 294 -6.03 1.97 -0.63
C VAL A 294 -5.57 0.51 -0.71
N LEU A 295 -4.81 0.18 -1.75
CA LEU A 295 -3.98 -1.01 -1.83
C LEU A 295 -2.50 -0.61 -1.83
N TRP A 296 -1.79 -1.00 -0.79
CA TRP A 296 -0.42 -0.62 -0.53
C TRP A 296 0.54 -1.80 -0.74
N ASP A 297 1.52 -1.66 -1.62
CA ASP A 297 2.59 -2.66 -1.81
C ASP A 297 3.97 -1.99 -1.67
N GLN A 298 4.47 -2.01 -0.43
CA GLN A 298 5.79 -1.55 -0.04
C GLN A 298 6.31 -2.35 1.15
N GLY A 299 7.62 -2.42 1.30
CA GLY A 299 8.27 -2.91 2.51
C GLY A 299 9.67 -3.44 2.30
N GLU A 300 10.08 -3.76 1.07
CA GLU A 300 11.44 -4.24 0.79
C GLU A 300 12.51 -3.16 1.05
N ALA A 301 12.14 -1.87 0.97
CA ALA A 301 13.03 -0.77 1.35
C ALA A 301 12.91 -0.36 2.83
N GLY A 302 12.04 -1.03 3.61
CA GLY A 302 11.75 -0.68 5.00
C GLY A 302 11.16 0.73 5.18
N SER A 303 11.30 1.27 6.39
CA SER A 303 10.82 2.61 6.73
C SER A 303 11.65 3.71 6.08
N GLY A 304 12.93 3.41 5.80
CA GLY A 304 13.92 4.39 5.34
C GLY A 304 14.23 5.46 6.37
N MET A 305 13.71 5.36 7.58
CA MET A 305 13.84 6.35 8.64
C MET A 305 14.68 5.77 9.77
N LEU A 306 15.80 6.42 10.09
CA LEU A 306 16.69 5.91 11.14
C LEU A 306 16.02 6.07 12.51
N GLY A 307 15.86 4.98 13.24
CA GLY A 307 15.20 4.96 14.56
C GLY A 307 13.68 4.86 14.53
N VAL A 308 13.05 4.65 13.36
CA VAL A 308 11.62 4.35 13.26
C VAL A 308 11.42 3.05 12.49
N ASP A 309 10.80 2.06 13.12
CA ASP A 309 10.55 0.77 12.50
C ASP A 309 9.37 0.82 11.50
N GLN A 310 9.17 -0.28 10.77
CA GLN A 310 8.11 -0.35 9.76
C GLN A 310 6.70 -0.29 10.37
N LEU A 311 6.49 -0.86 11.56
CA LEU A 311 5.19 -0.87 12.22
C LEU A 311 4.77 0.55 12.60
N THR A 312 5.65 1.30 13.24
CA THR A 312 5.43 2.69 13.65
C THR A 312 5.21 3.57 12.43
N MET A 313 6.12 3.47 11.44
CA MET A 313 6.02 4.26 10.21
C MET A 313 4.72 4.00 9.45
N MET A 314 4.31 2.73 9.29
CA MET A 314 3.08 2.40 8.58
C MET A 314 1.82 2.80 9.36
N SER A 315 1.83 2.69 10.68
CA SER A 315 0.70 3.13 11.53
C SER A 315 0.45 4.63 11.33
N GLU A 316 1.51 5.43 11.39
CA GLU A 316 1.43 6.87 11.21
C GLU A 316 1.13 7.27 9.76
N LEU A 317 1.66 6.54 8.78
CA LEU A 317 1.30 6.73 7.38
C LEU A 317 -0.20 6.53 7.15
N ILE A 318 -0.77 5.43 7.65
CA ILE A 318 -2.21 5.13 7.49
C ILE A 318 -3.05 6.22 8.18
N ARG A 319 -2.68 6.61 9.40
CA ARG A 319 -3.33 7.70 10.13
C ARG A 319 -3.31 9.00 9.33
N GLY A 320 -2.12 9.41 8.86
CA GLY A 320 -1.94 10.63 8.08
C GLY A 320 -2.75 10.63 6.80
N TRP A 321 -2.77 9.52 6.04
CA TRP A 321 -3.58 9.45 4.82
C TRP A 321 -5.07 9.59 5.12
N ARG A 322 -5.56 8.96 6.19
CA ARG A 322 -6.96 9.10 6.63
C ARG A 322 -7.33 10.53 7.01
N GLU A 323 -6.43 11.21 7.73
CA GLU A 323 -6.59 12.62 8.08
C GLU A 323 -6.61 13.52 6.84
N GLN A 324 -5.66 13.33 5.92
CA GLN A 324 -5.55 14.15 4.72
C GLN A 324 -6.76 14.00 3.79
N TRP A 325 -7.30 12.77 3.65
CA TRP A 325 -8.54 12.58 2.89
C TRP A 325 -9.79 13.07 3.62
N GLY A 326 -9.77 13.10 4.95
CA GLY A 326 -10.93 13.52 5.76
C GLY A 326 -12.17 12.63 5.57
N GLN A 327 -12.00 11.37 5.20
CA GLN A 327 -13.12 10.44 4.93
C GLN A 327 -13.29 9.35 6.00
N GLY A 328 -12.69 9.54 7.17
CA GLY A 328 -12.67 8.57 8.27
C GLY A 328 -11.74 7.39 8.01
N GLU A 329 -12.03 6.26 8.65
CA GLU A 329 -11.19 5.06 8.62
C GLU A 329 -11.44 4.21 7.38
N PHE A 330 -11.13 4.76 6.21
CA PHE A 330 -11.29 4.01 4.97
C PHE A 330 -10.40 2.75 4.94
N PRO A 331 -10.84 1.70 4.24
CA PRO A 331 -10.07 0.48 3.98
C PRO A 331 -8.64 0.73 3.52
N PHE A 332 -7.68 0.17 4.25
CA PHE A 332 -6.26 0.21 3.90
C PHE A 332 -5.71 -1.21 3.79
N LEU A 333 -5.63 -1.75 2.58
CA LEU A 333 -5.07 -3.06 2.33
C LEU A 333 -3.56 -2.92 2.13
N PHE A 334 -2.77 -3.81 2.73
CA PHE A 334 -1.31 -3.77 2.58
C PHE A 334 -0.72 -5.16 2.34
N VAL A 335 0.15 -5.27 1.34
CA VAL A 335 0.78 -6.55 0.97
C VAL A 335 1.85 -6.93 1.98
N GLN A 336 1.76 -8.13 2.55
CA GLN A 336 2.74 -8.65 3.50
C GLN A 336 4.16 -8.63 2.91
N LYS A 337 5.15 -8.26 3.72
CA LYS A 337 6.57 -8.35 3.34
C LYS A 337 7.41 -9.09 4.37
N PRO A 338 8.46 -9.83 3.95
CA PRO A 338 8.87 -10.07 2.55
C PRO A 338 7.88 -10.95 1.77
N SER A 339 7.88 -10.77 0.45
CA SER A 339 7.06 -11.52 -0.52
C SER A 339 7.41 -13.02 -0.51
N GLY A 340 6.40 -13.89 -0.51
CA GLY A 340 6.55 -15.34 -0.62
C GLY A 340 7.45 -15.99 0.44
N GLY A 341 8.12 -17.06 0.01
CA GLY A 341 9.10 -17.81 0.78
C GLY A 341 8.56 -19.05 1.50
N GLY A 342 7.25 -19.27 1.45
CA GLY A 342 6.56 -20.47 1.92
C GLY A 342 6.03 -21.33 0.78
N CYS A 343 5.45 -22.46 1.16
CA CYS A 343 4.81 -23.38 0.23
C CYS A 343 3.32 -23.03 0.06
N ALA A 344 2.75 -23.42 -1.08
CA ALA A 344 1.32 -23.34 -1.35
C ALA A 344 0.59 -24.56 -0.76
N TYR A 345 -0.73 -24.46 -0.59
CA TYR A 345 -1.55 -25.62 -0.22
C TYR A 345 -1.59 -26.66 -1.35
N ALA A 346 -1.83 -26.21 -2.58
CA ALA A 346 -1.84 -27.01 -3.80
C ALA A 346 -0.79 -26.48 -4.80
N GLY A 347 -0.18 -27.37 -5.58
CA GLY A 347 0.92 -27.04 -6.50
C GLY A 347 0.49 -26.42 -7.83
N ASP A 348 -0.79 -26.51 -8.18
CA ASP A 348 -1.38 -26.15 -9.49
C ASP A 348 -2.32 -24.94 -9.45
N ASP A 349 -2.51 -24.31 -8.29
CA ASP A 349 -3.35 -23.11 -8.15
C ASP A 349 -2.71 -21.90 -8.86
N ALA A 350 -3.48 -21.23 -9.73
CA ALA A 350 -3.04 -20.08 -10.51
C ALA A 350 -2.53 -18.90 -9.66
N ILE A 351 -3.10 -18.70 -8.47
CA ILE A 351 -2.69 -17.66 -7.52
C ILE A 351 -1.32 -18.01 -6.92
N THR A 352 -1.06 -19.29 -6.65
CA THR A 352 0.13 -19.73 -5.90
C THR A 352 1.20 -20.45 -6.73
N ARG A 353 1.04 -20.59 -8.05
CA ARG A 353 1.91 -21.36 -8.98
C ARG A 353 3.44 -21.13 -8.94
N ASN A 354 3.90 -20.09 -8.26
CA ASN A 354 5.33 -19.79 -8.10
C ASN A 354 5.82 -19.94 -6.64
N ALA A 355 4.98 -20.47 -5.75
CA ALA A 355 5.33 -20.74 -4.36
C ALA A 355 6.53 -21.68 -4.26
N SER A 356 7.20 -21.65 -3.11
CA SER A 356 8.29 -22.58 -2.84
C SER A 356 7.73 -24.01 -2.76
N LYS A 357 8.51 -24.99 -3.22
CA LYS A 357 8.18 -26.40 -2.97
C LYS A 357 8.29 -26.68 -1.48
N PHE A 358 7.39 -27.50 -0.96
CA PHE A 358 7.47 -27.99 0.41
C PHE A 358 8.83 -28.66 0.65
N SER A 359 9.45 -28.39 1.81
CA SER A 359 10.76 -28.95 2.16
C SER A 359 10.80 -29.50 3.59
N PRO A 360 11.75 -30.40 3.89
CA PRO A 360 12.03 -30.80 5.26
C PRO A 360 12.43 -29.61 6.16
N LEU A 361 12.21 -29.75 7.46
CA LEU A 361 12.74 -28.81 8.45
C LEU A 361 14.27 -28.74 8.40
N PRO A 362 14.88 -27.55 8.53
CA PRO A 362 16.31 -27.44 8.70
C PRO A 362 16.73 -27.96 10.07
N ILE A 363 17.99 -28.42 10.20
CA ILE A 363 18.52 -29.04 11.43
C ILE A 363 18.30 -28.14 12.64
N ASN A 364 18.67 -26.87 12.52
CA ASN A 364 18.55 -25.90 13.59
C ASN A 364 17.50 -24.85 13.27
N PRO A 365 16.67 -24.50 14.26
CA PRO A 365 15.84 -23.31 14.18
C PRO A 365 16.70 -22.04 14.10
N SER A 366 16.73 -21.39 12.94
CA SER A 366 17.38 -20.08 12.78
C SER A 366 16.31 -18.99 12.72
N PHE A 367 15.86 -18.52 13.89
CA PHE A 367 14.67 -17.66 14.01
C PHE A 367 14.95 -16.17 14.18
N ILE A 368 16.14 -15.79 14.66
CA ILE A 368 16.42 -14.41 15.08
C ILE A 368 17.37 -13.77 14.06
N GLY A 369 16.78 -13.02 13.12
CA GLY A 369 17.48 -12.21 12.14
C GLY A 369 16.51 -11.23 11.46
N ALA A 370 17.05 -10.13 10.91
CA ALA A 370 16.28 -9.03 10.32
C ALA A 370 15.09 -9.41 9.40
N PRO A 371 15.11 -10.51 8.61
CA PRO A 371 14.00 -10.81 7.69
C PRO A 371 12.74 -11.42 8.35
N SER A 372 12.82 -12.10 9.49
CA SER A 372 11.65 -12.72 10.15
C SER A 372 10.81 -11.70 10.90
N LEU A 373 11.48 -10.70 11.49
CA LEU A 373 10.84 -9.55 12.14
C LEU A 373 9.91 -8.80 11.18
N SER A 374 10.34 -8.55 9.94
CA SER A 374 9.53 -7.83 8.95
C SER A 374 8.15 -8.45 8.75
N ARG A 375 8.05 -9.77 8.55
CA ARG A 375 6.75 -10.43 8.35
C ARG A 375 5.84 -10.28 9.56
N TYR A 376 6.43 -10.40 10.74
CA TYR A 376 5.71 -10.25 12.00
C TYR A 376 5.22 -8.82 12.24
N LEU A 377 6.01 -7.78 11.91
CA LEU A 377 5.56 -6.39 12.01
C LEU A 377 4.32 -6.11 11.17
N TYR A 378 4.15 -6.77 10.02
CA TYR A 378 2.95 -6.66 9.18
C TYR A 378 1.73 -7.35 9.81
N VAL A 379 1.93 -8.50 10.47
CA VAL A 379 0.87 -9.14 11.27
C VAL A 379 0.46 -8.22 12.41
N ARG A 380 1.43 -7.61 13.10
CA ARG A 380 1.16 -6.65 14.19
C ARG A 380 0.43 -5.41 13.69
N LEU A 381 0.80 -4.88 12.52
CA LEU A 381 0.10 -3.75 11.90
C LEU A 381 -1.38 -4.07 11.68
N MET A 382 -1.69 -5.25 11.16
CA MET A 382 -3.09 -5.69 10.96
C MET A 382 -3.85 -5.81 12.29
N GLN A 383 -3.18 -6.23 13.36
CA GLN A 383 -3.80 -6.42 14.67
C GLN A 383 -4.02 -5.09 15.41
N THR A 384 -3.23 -4.05 15.13
CA THR A 384 -3.29 -2.78 15.86
C THR A 384 -3.98 -1.66 15.09
N GLN A 385 -4.14 -1.80 13.77
CA GLN A 385 -4.72 -0.75 12.92
C GLN A 385 -6.14 -1.12 12.45
N PRO A 386 -7.20 -0.43 12.91
CA PRO A 386 -8.57 -0.69 12.47
C PRO A 386 -8.72 -0.40 10.97
N HIS A 387 -9.55 -1.23 10.31
CA HIS A 387 -9.77 -1.21 8.86
C HIS A 387 -8.49 -1.24 8.01
N ALA A 388 -7.38 -1.72 8.57
CA ALA A 388 -6.17 -2.01 7.84
C ALA A 388 -5.98 -3.52 7.79
N TRP A 389 -5.99 -4.09 6.58
CA TRP A 389 -6.00 -5.53 6.39
C TRP A 389 -4.78 -5.97 5.59
N MET A 390 -4.02 -6.91 6.15
CA MET A 390 -2.87 -7.47 5.47
C MET A 390 -3.32 -8.40 4.35
N VAL A 391 -2.70 -8.31 3.19
CA VAL A 391 -2.80 -9.31 2.12
C VAL A 391 -1.73 -10.38 2.39
N PRO A 392 -2.11 -11.58 2.87
CA PRO A 392 -1.13 -12.61 3.21
C PRO A 392 -0.55 -13.20 1.93
N CYS A 393 0.78 -13.28 1.83
CA CYS A 393 1.43 -13.68 0.59
C CYS A 393 2.64 -14.58 0.77
N SER A 394 2.85 -15.16 1.96
CA SER A 394 4.00 -16.00 2.21
C SER A 394 3.96 -17.31 1.42
N ASP A 395 2.76 -17.82 1.12
CA ASP A 395 2.49 -18.94 0.22
C ASP A 395 2.47 -18.56 -1.27
N LEU A 396 2.73 -17.30 -1.64
CA LEU A 396 2.86 -16.88 -3.02
C LEU A 396 4.32 -17.02 -3.48
N GLY A 397 4.54 -16.84 -4.78
CA GLY A 397 5.90 -16.81 -5.31
C GLY A 397 6.74 -15.72 -4.65
N GLY A 398 7.95 -16.10 -4.24
CA GLY A 398 8.90 -15.24 -3.55
C GLY A 398 9.73 -14.37 -4.51
N THR A 399 10.89 -13.93 -4.01
CA THR A 399 11.81 -12.92 -4.59
C THR A 399 11.42 -11.46 -4.30
N ILE A 400 12.36 -10.54 -4.51
CA ILE A 400 12.15 -9.10 -4.35
C ILE A 400 11.08 -8.59 -5.34
N HIS A 401 11.00 -9.19 -6.53
CA HIS A 401 10.03 -8.86 -7.59
C HIS A 401 9.32 -10.12 -8.09
N PRO A 402 8.27 -10.60 -7.38
CA PRO A 402 7.59 -11.83 -7.73
C PRO A 402 6.98 -11.74 -9.13
N LEU A 403 7.12 -12.82 -9.91
CA LEU A 403 6.69 -12.89 -11.31
C LEU A 403 5.16 -12.94 -11.45
N ASN A 404 4.48 -13.71 -10.59
CA ASN A 404 3.02 -13.85 -10.62
C ASN A 404 2.34 -12.63 -9.97
N LYS A 405 2.21 -11.53 -10.70
CA LYS A 405 1.55 -10.31 -10.21
C LYS A 405 0.04 -10.47 -10.16
N TRP A 406 -0.51 -11.28 -11.07
CA TRP A 406 -1.93 -11.62 -11.07
C TRP A 406 -2.36 -12.26 -9.75
N GLY A 407 -1.59 -13.20 -9.22
CA GLY A 407 -1.87 -13.88 -7.96
C GLY A 407 -1.89 -12.92 -6.76
N TYR A 408 -0.94 -11.98 -6.69
CA TYR A 408 -0.91 -10.96 -5.64
C TYR A 408 -2.12 -10.02 -5.71
N GLY A 409 -2.48 -9.55 -6.92
CA GLY A 409 -3.67 -8.72 -7.12
C GLY A 409 -4.97 -9.46 -6.78
N ASN A 410 -5.07 -10.74 -7.16
CA ASN A 410 -6.23 -11.56 -6.84
C ASN A 410 -6.34 -11.84 -5.34
N ARG A 411 -5.24 -12.13 -4.64
CA ARG A 411 -5.24 -12.29 -3.18
C ARG A 411 -5.63 -11.00 -2.47
N ALA A 412 -5.20 -9.84 -2.97
CA ALA A 412 -5.63 -8.55 -2.44
C ALA A 412 -7.14 -8.32 -2.62
N ALA A 413 -7.69 -8.71 -3.78
CA ALA A 413 -9.12 -8.59 -4.04
C ALA A 413 -9.93 -9.55 -3.17
N GLU A 414 -9.44 -10.76 -2.88
CA GLU A 414 -10.06 -11.69 -1.92
C GLU A 414 -10.19 -11.08 -0.53
N VAL A 415 -9.14 -10.42 -0.04
CA VAL A 415 -9.16 -9.70 1.24
C VAL A 415 -10.17 -8.55 1.20
N ALA A 416 -10.22 -7.77 0.12
CA ALA A 416 -11.21 -6.71 -0.03
C ALA A 416 -12.65 -7.26 -0.03
N LEU A 417 -12.93 -8.30 -0.81
CA LEU A 417 -14.24 -8.95 -0.88
C LEU A 417 -14.69 -9.47 0.49
N SER A 418 -13.79 -10.10 1.23
CA SER A 418 -14.06 -10.62 2.58
C SER A 418 -14.24 -9.52 3.63
N ARG A 419 -13.34 -8.52 3.68
CA ARG A 419 -13.29 -7.55 4.80
C ARG A 419 -14.04 -6.25 4.53
N VAL A 420 -13.98 -5.74 3.30
CA VAL A 420 -14.61 -4.48 2.91
C VAL A 420 -16.04 -4.72 2.47
N TYR A 421 -16.26 -5.70 1.58
CA TYR A 421 -17.58 -6.01 1.04
C TYR A 421 -18.32 -7.10 1.82
N ARG A 422 -17.69 -7.66 2.86
CA ARG A 422 -18.29 -8.63 3.79
C ARG A 422 -18.87 -9.87 3.09
N GLN A 423 -18.33 -10.24 1.94
CA GLN A 423 -18.66 -11.51 1.30
C GLN A 423 -18.14 -12.66 2.18
N LYS A 424 -18.88 -13.77 2.22
CA LYS A 424 -18.53 -14.96 3.01
C LYS A 424 -17.40 -15.74 2.35
N LEU A 425 -16.19 -15.18 2.39
CA LEU A 425 -14.97 -15.75 1.82
C LEU A 425 -13.91 -15.92 2.93
N GLN A 426 -13.30 -17.10 2.99
CA GLN A 426 -12.17 -17.39 3.87
C GLN A 426 -10.89 -16.80 3.27
N ALA A 427 -10.61 -15.52 3.55
CA ALA A 427 -9.45 -14.82 2.99
C ALA A 427 -8.13 -15.09 3.74
N TYR A 428 -8.22 -15.62 4.96
CA TYR A 428 -7.08 -15.85 5.84
C TYR A 428 -6.96 -17.33 6.22
N GLY A 429 -5.74 -17.76 6.50
CA GLY A 429 -5.50 -19.00 7.22
C GLY A 429 -5.37 -18.77 8.71
N PRO A 430 -5.02 -19.82 9.49
CA PRO A 430 -4.95 -19.74 10.93
C PRO A 430 -4.09 -18.58 11.42
N THR A 431 -4.63 -17.77 12.33
CA THR A 431 -3.91 -16.64 12.94
C THR A 431 -3.83 -16.84 14.45
N TYR A 432 -2.66 -16.61 15.02
CA TYR A 432 -2.42 -16.82 16.45
C TYR A 432 -3.40 -16.00 17.30
N ARG A 433 -4.14 -16.69 18.19
CA ARG A 433 -5.05 -16.09 19.18
C ARG A 433 -4.41 -16.01 20.56
N GLY A 434 -3.78 -17.08 20.99
CA GLY A 434 -3.27 -17.25 22.35
C GLY A 434 -2.60 -18.60 22.54
N HIS A 435 -2.07 -18.84 23.73
CA HIS A 435 -1.58 -20.16 24.11
C HIS A 435 -1.71 -20.38 25.62
N LYS A 436 -1.65 -21.66 26.02
CA LYS A 436 -1.54 -22.10 27.40
C LYS A 436 -0.32 -23.01 27.56
N ILE A 437 0.38 -22.89 28.69
CA ILE A 437 1.39 -23.87 29.11
C ILE A 437 0.71 -24.94 29.96
N ASP A 438 0.91 -26.20 29.61
CA ASP A 438 0.38 -27.36 30.34
C ASP A 438 1.50 -28.38 30.56
N GLY A 439 2.13 -28.34 31.73
CA GLY A 439 3.32 -29.12 32.04
C GLY A 439 4.48 -28.80 31.10
N ASP A 440 4.89 -29.79 30.31
CA ASP A 440 5.95 -29.73 29.30
C ASP A 440 5.43 -29.38 27.89
N LYS A 441 4.15 -29.02 27.77
CA LYS A 441 3.50 -28.71 26.49
C LYS A 441 3.08 -27.25 26.37
N VAL A 442 2.99 -26.79 25.12
CA VAL A 442 2.34 -25.53 24.75
C VAL A 442 1.13 -25.83 23.87
N ILE A 443 -0.05 -25.39 24.29
CA ILE A 443 -1.29 -25.51 23.52
C ILE A 443 -1.55 -24.16 22.86
N VAL A 444 -1.43 -24.10 21.53
CA VAL A 444 -1.61 -22.89 20.74
C VAL A 444 -3.01 -22.85 20.13
N GLU A 445 -3.65 -21.70 20.26
CA GLU A 445 -5.00 -21.44 19.76
C GLU A 445 -4.99 -20.49 18.56
N PHE A 446 -5.88 -20.71 17.60
CA PHE A 446 -5.96 -19.94 16.37
C PHE A 446 -7.36 -19.36 16.13
N ASN A 447 -7.39 -18.18 15.49
CA ASN A 447 -8.55 -17.66 14.76
C ASN A 447 -8.43 -18.05 13.27
N GLU A 448 -9.45 -17.73 12.45
CA GLU A 448 -9.40 -17.90 10.97
C GLU A 448 -9.12 -19.36 10.52
N ILE A 449 -9.62 -20.32 11.31
CA ILE A 449 -9.43 -21.74 11.07
C ILE A 449 -10.35 -22.32 9.98
N GLY A 450 -11.28 -21.52 9.46
CA GLY A 450 -12.30 -21.97 8.50
C GLY A 450 -13.05 -23.21 9.00
N SER A 451 -13.09 -24.28 8.20
CA SER A 451 -13.68 -25.57 8.58
C SER A 451 -12.73 -26.52 9.33
N GLY A 452 -11.54 -26.04 9.69
CA GLY A 452 -10.60 -26.72 10.58
C GLY A 452 -9.14 -26.61 10.12
N LEU A 453 -8.24 -26.95 11.04
CA LEU A 453 -6.80 -26.98 10.81
C LEU A 453 -6.39 -28.25 10.03
N VAL A 454 -5.34 -28.14 9.21
CA VAL A 454 -4.75 -29.27 8.49
C VAL A 454 -3.25 -29.08 8.30
N ALA A 455 -2.50 -30.20 8.35
CA ALA A 455 -1.11 -30.25 7.92
C ALA A 455 -1.08 -30.58 6.42
N ALA A 456 -0.57 -29.66 5.59
CA ALA A 456 -0.41 -29.91 4.16
C ALA A 456 0.87 -30.71 3.87
N HIS A 457 0.89 -31.43 2.73
CA HIS A 457 2.05 -32.14 2.16
C HIS A 457 2.63 -33.32 2.94
N SER A 458 2.35 -33.46 4.23
CA SER A 458 2.81 -34.59 5.05
C SER A 458 1.93 -34.79 6.28
N ASP A 459 1.89 -36.03 6.80
CA ASP A 459 1.21 -36.35 8.07
C ASP A 459 1.84 -35.65 9.28
N LYS A 460 3.14 -35.29 9.19
CA LYS A 460 3.82 -34.53 10.23
C LYS A 460 3.53 -33.03 10.08
N LEU A 461 2.92 -32.42 11.10
CA LEU A 461 2.87 -30.98 11.23
C LEU A 461 4.23 -30.46 11.68
N GLN A 462 4.78 -29.48 10.95
CA GLN A 462 6.10 -28.93 11.22
C GLN A 462 6.13 -27.41 11.13
N GLY A 463 7.19 -26.84 11.67
CA GLY A 463 7.44 -25.40 11.62
C GLY A 463 7.16 -24.62 12.90
N PHE A 464 6.89 -25.34 13.99
CA PHE A 464 6.78 -24.80 15.33
C PHE A 464 8.06 -25.00 16.11
N ALA A 465 8.42 -23.99 16.90
CA ALA A 465 9.46 -24.11 17.89
C ALA A 465 9.04 -23.52 19.23
N ILE A 466 9.66 -24.04 20.28
CA ILE A 466 9.43 -23.61 21.66
C ILE A 466 10.76 -23.29 22.34
N ALA A 467 10.70 -22.43 23.34
CA ALA A 467 11.83 -22.06 24.18
C ALA A 467 11.42 -21.99 25.65
N GLY A 468 12.36 -22.29 26.54
CA GLY A 468 12.20 -22.11 27.98
C GLY A 468 12.51 -20.68 28.41
N ALA A 469 12.79 -20.48 29.70
CA ALA A 469 13.22 -19.19 30.23
C ALA A 469 14.64 -18.77 29.79
N ASP A 470 15.43 -19.71 29.28
CA ASP A 470 16.77 -19.50 28.74
C ASP A 470 16.77 -18.81 27.36
N GLY A 471 15.61 -18.76 26.69
CA GLY A 471 15.47 -18.19 25.36
C GLY A 471 16.10 -19.05 24.24
N VAL A 472 16.49 -20.29 24.53
CA VAL A 472 17.06 -21.20 23.53
C VAL A 472 15.94 -21.93 22.80
N TRP A 473 15.87 -21.73 21.49
CA TRP A 473 14.80 -22.27 20.65
C TRP A 473 15.10 -23.69 20.17
N HIS A 474 14.10 -24.56 20.28
CA HIS A 474 14.14 -25.92 19.75
C HIS A 474 12.90 -26.21 18.91
N TRP A 475 13.07 -26.96 17.82
CA TRP A 475 11.93 -27.49 17.07
C TRP A 475 11.02 -28.31 18.00
N ALA A 476 9.72 -28.14 17.84
CA ALA A 476 8.69 -28.87 18.57
C ALA A 476 8.01 -29.88 17.67
N ASP A 477 7.70 -31.05 18.20
CA ASP A 477 6.68 -31.91 17.63
C ASP A 477 5.32 -31.25 17.83
N ALA A 478 4.50 -31.23 16.78
CA ALA A 478 3.24 -30.51 16.74
C ALA A 478 2.10 -31.45 16.35
N THR A 479 0.99 -31.40 17.10
CA THR A 479 -0.21 -32.22 16.84
C THR A 479 -1.44 -31.34 16.81
N ILE A 480 -2.26 -31.47 15.77
CA ILE A 480 -3.57 -30.80 15.69
C ILE A 480 -4.55 -31.54 16.60
N GLN A 481 -5.20 -30.81 17.51
CA GLN A 481 -6.27 -31.32 18.37
C GLN A 481 -7.46 -30.36 18.31
N GLY A 482 -8.45 -30.72 17.49
CA GLY A 482 -9.57 -29.83 17.15
C GLY A 482 -9.07 -28.52 16.55
N ASP A 483 -9.33 -27.42 17.24
CA ASP A 483 -8.98 -26.06 16.80
C ASP A 483 -7.63 -25.56 17.37
N THR A 484 -6.88 -26.46 18.01
CA THR A 484 -5.61 -26.14 18.67
C THR A 484 -4.44 -26.94 18.11
N VAL A 485 -3.23 -26.45 18.34
CA VAL A 485 -1.99 -27.21 18.07
C VAL A 485 -1.24 -27.40 19.38
N VAL A 486 -0.98 -28.66 19.74
CA VAL A 486 -0.21 -29.04 20.93
C VAL A 486 1.25 -29.25 20.53
N LEU A 487 2.15 -28.55 21.22
CA LEU A 487 3.59 -28.53 20.99
C LEU A 487 4.34 -29.19 22.13
N HIS A 488 5.36 -29.98 21.80
CA HIS A 488 6.26 -30.64 22.76
C HIS A 488 7.69 -30.72 22.22
N SER A 489 8.70 -30.69 23.10
CA SER A 489 10.10 -30.95 22.74
C SER A 489 10.85 -31.54 23.94
N ASP A 490 11.48 -32.70 23.78
CA ASP A 490 12.30 -33.35 24.82
C ASP A 490 13.46 -32.46 25.33
N LYS A 491 13.84 -31.46 24.53
CA LYS A 491 14.90 -30.49 24.85
C LYS A 491 14.41 -29.33 25.71
N VAL A 492 13.10 -29.17 25.90
CA VAL A 492 12.50 -28.03 26.60
C VAL A 492 11.51 -28.52 27.66
N ALA A 493 12.03 -28.90 28.83
CA ALA A 493 11.22 -29.45 29.92
C ALA A 493 10.21 -28.45 30.53
N LYS A 494 10.45 -27.13 30.38
CA LYS A 494 9.59 -26.07 30.92
C LYS A 494 9.38 -24.99 29.85
N PRO A 495 8.53 -25.22 28.85
CA PRO A 495 8.33 -24.25 27.78
C PRO A 495 7.65 -23.00 28.30
N LYS A 496 8.05 -21.85 27.75
CA LYS A 496 7.48 -20.54 28.06
C LYS A 496 7.08 -19.77 26.80
N HIS A 497 7.73 -20.07 25.68
CA HIS A 497 7.56 -19.35 24.44
C HIS A 497 7.34 -20.31 23.27
N ALA A 498 6.61 -19.83 22.27
CA ALA A 498 6.35 -20.53 21.02
C ALA A 498 6.47 -19.58 19.82
N CYS A 499 6.88 -20.11 18.68
CA CYS A 499 6.82 -19.41 17.41
C CYS A 499 6.47 -20.36 16.27
N TYR A 500 5.92 -19.81 15.19
CA TYR A 500 5.60 -20.52 13.96
C TYR A 500 6.02 -19.71 12.75
N ALA A 501 6.62 -20.38 11.76
CA ALA A 501 6.99 -19.77 10.48
C ALA A 501 7.79 -18.46 10.61
N PHE A 502 8.63 -18.36 11.64
CA PHE A 502 9.36 -17.15 12.01
C PHE A 502 10.77 -17.15 11.37
N ALA A 503 10.83 -17.19 10.04
CA ALA A 503 12.07 -17.16 9.26
C ALA A 503 11.88 -16.42 7.93
N GLN A 504 12.98 -16.08 7.25
CA GLN A 504 12.91 -15.45 5.92
C GLN A 504 12.21 -16.36 4.91
N GLN A 505 12.71 -17.60 4.83
CA GLN A 505 12.20 -18.68 4.01
C GLN A 505 11.59 -19.73 4.93
N ILE A 506 10.36 -20.11 4.63
CA ILE A 506 9.53 -21.05 5.38
C ILE A 506 8.90 -22.13 4.48
N PRO A 507 9.63 -22.71 3.50
CA PRO A 507 9.08 -23.77 2.64
C PRO A 507 8.66 -25.01 3.43
N TRP A 508 9.13 -25.15 4.67
CA TRP A 508 8.76 -26.22 5.60
C TRP A 508 7.48 -25.92 6.40
N ALA A 509 6.95 -24.71 6.40
CA ALA A 509 5.77 -24.36 7.20
C ALA A 509 4.51 -24.89 6.52
N ASN A 510 3.82 -25.85 7.16
CA ASN A 510 2.70 -26.57 6.54
C ASN A 510 1.38 -26.56 7.33
N LEU A 511 1.19 -25.64 8.28
CA LEU A 511 -0.14 -25.41 8.86
C LEU A 511 -1.00 -24.57 7.91
N PHE A 512 -2.16 -25.12 7.54
CA PHE A 512 -3.20 -24.46 6.75
C PHE A 512 -4.56 -24.64 7.44
N ASN A 513 -5.56 -23.90 6.99
CA ASN A 513 -6.95 -24.34 7.13
C ASN A 513 -7.37 -25.23 5.95
N LYS A 514 -8.50 -25.92 6.09
CA LYS A 514 -9.04 -26.82 5.05
C LYS A 514 -9.46 -26.10 3.76
N GLU A 515 -9.65 -24.78 3.79
CA GLU A 515 -9.87 -23.93 2.62
C GLU A 515 -8.57 -23.58 1.87
N GLY A 516 -7.43 -24.11 2.32
CA GLY A 516 -6.14 -23.98 1.65
C GLY A 516 -5.43 -22.65 1.90
N LYS A 517 -5.78 -21.93 2.97
CA LYS A 517 -5.06 -20.71 3.38
C LYS A 517 -4.01 -21.01 4.44
N HIS A 518 -2.79 -20.54 4.21
CA HIS A 518 -1.65 -20.77 5.09
C HIS A 518 -1.80 -20.02 6.43
N ALA A 519 -1.31 -20.63 7.50
CA ALA A 519 -1.22 -19.97 8.79
C ALA A 519 -0.21 -18.82 8.77
N LEU A 520 -0.52 -17.72 9.47
CA LEU A 520 0.38 -16.58 9.59
C LEU A 520 1.48 -16.84 10.63
N CYS A 521 2.63 -16.22 10.45
CA CYS A 521 3.71 -16.32 11.43
C CYS A 521 3.31 -15.65 12.76
N PHE A 522 3.88 -16.16 13.85
CA PHE A 522 3.78 -15.53 15.16
C PHE A 522 5.02 -15.86 16.00
N THR A 523 5.22 -15.05 17.03
CA THR A 523 6.14 -15.32 18.14
C THR A 523 5.49 -14.81 19.43
N THR A 524 5.70 -15.51 20.53
CA THR A 524 5.23 -15.11 21.87
C THR A 524 6.27 -14.27 22.63
N VAL A 525 7.43 -14.01 22.02
CA VAL A 525 8.46 -13.11 22.57
C VAL A 525 8.31 -11.76 21.90
N ALA A 526 8.26 -10.68 22.67
CA ALA A 526 8.34 -9.33 22.12
C ALA A 526 9.72 -9.18 21.45
N PRO A 527 9.78 -8.95 20.13
CA PRO A 527 11.04 -8.84 19.41
C PRO A 527 11.77 -7.53 19.64
#